data_AF-A0A952TF93-F1
#
_entry.id   AF-A0A952TF93-F1
#
_cell.length_a   1.000
_cell.length_b   1.000
_cell.length_c   1.000
_cell.angle_alpha   90.00
_cell.angle_beta   90.00
_cell.angle_gamma   90.00
#
_symmetry.space_group_name_H-M   'P 1'
#
loop_
_entity.id
_entity.type
_entity.pdbx_description
1 polymer ?
#
loop_
_entity_poly.entity_id
_entity_poly.type
_entity_poly.pdbx_seq_one_letter_code
_entity_poly.pdbx_strand_id
1 'polypeptide(L)' 'MINENIIKGKWKEIKGGLQKKFAQLTDNEIEETKGDMTRLAGLLQKKFGYQQEEARRHIDDFMRPFEDRLAGEDDVTRRN' A
#
# COMPACT_ATOMS: atom_id res chain seq x y z
N MET A 1 4.87 5.76 -8.77
CA MET A 1 3.81 4.80 -9.15
C MET A 1 4.15 3.53 -8.39
N ILE A 2 3.23 3.05 -7.57
CA ILE A 2 3.49 1.89 -6.72
C ILE A 2 3.68 0.65 -7.61
N ASN A 3 4.82 -0.01 -7.48
CA ASN A 3 5.06 -1.27 -8.18
C ASN A 3 4.27 -2.42 -7.52
N GLU A 4 3.27 -2.97 -8.24
CA GLU A 4 2.50 -4.15 -7.81
C GLU A 4 3.37 -5.36 -7.44
N ASN A 5 4.58 -5.44 -8.02
CA ASN A 5 5.57 -6.48 -7.73
C ASN A 5 6.06 -6.41 -6.27
N ILE A 6 6.27 -5.21 -5.73
CA ILE A 6 6.69 -5.00 -4.34
C ILE A 6 5.55 -5.39 -3.40
N ILE A 7 4.31 -5.01 -3.76
CA ILE A 7 3.13 -5.34 -2.95
C ILE A 7 2.99 -6.84 -2.82
N LYS A 8 3.13 -7.60 -3.91
CA LYS A 8 3.06 -9.07 -3.88
C LYS A 8 4.20 -9.70 -3.08
N GLY A 9 5.42 -9.19 -3.20
CA GLY A 9 6.59 -9.72 -2.49
C GLY A 9 6.54 -9.48 -0.97
N LYS A 10 6.08 -8.30 -0.54
CA LYS A 10 5.99 -7.90 0.87
C LYS A 10 4.56 -7.89 1.42
N TRP A 11 3.64 -8.56 0.74
CA TRP A 11 2.22 -8.51 1.05
C TRP A 11 1.90 -8.85 2.51
N LYS A 12 2.58 -9.86 3.05
CA LYS A 12 2.43 -10.29 4.46
C LYS A 12 2.86 -9.22 5.47
N GLU A 13 3.88 -8.42 5.16
CA GLU A 13 4.31 -7.31 6.03
C GLU A 13 3.35 -6.12 5.90
N ILE A 14 2.97 -5.80 4.66
CA ILE A 14 2.05 -4.72 4.32
C ILE A 14 0.69 -4.94 4.97
N LYS A 15 0.13 -6.17 4.90
CA LYS A 15 -1.17 -6.47 5.49
C LYS A 15 -1.19 -6.26 7.01
N GLY A 16 -0.13 -6.66 7.71
CA GLY A 16 -0.02 -6.49 9.15
C GLY A 16 0.06 -5.02 9.55
N GLY A 17 0.73 -4.18 8.76
CA GLY A 17 0.75 -2.74 8.98
C GLY A 17 -0.55 -2.04 8.56
N LEU A 18 -1.21 -2.50 7.50
CA LEU A 18 -2.54 -2.03 7.09
C LEU A 18 -3.59 -2.32 8.17
N GLN A 19 -3.61 -3.52 8.75
CA GLN A 19 -4.51 -3.86 9.86
C GLN A 19 -4.27 -2.94 11.07
N LYS A 20 -3.01 -2.60 11.36
CA LYS A 20 -2.68 -1.67 12.45
C LYS A 20 -3.08 -0.22 12.14
N LYS A 21 -2.87 0.24 10.90
CA LYS A 21 -3.22 1.61 10.47
C LYS A 21 -4.74 1.78 10.33
N PHE A 22 -5.42 0.73 9.87
CA PHE A 22 -6.86 0.67 9.68
C PHE A 22 -7.47 -0.37 10.60
N ALA A 23 -7.68 -0.02 11.87
CA ALA A 23 -8.26 -0.91 12.87
C ALA A 23 -9.66 -1.46 12.51
N GLN A 24 -10.35 -0.82 11.55
CA GLN A 24 -11.63 -1.31 11.02
C GLN A 24 -11.49 -2.41 9.95
N LEU A 25 -10.29 -2.63 9.41
CA LEU A 25 -10.02 -3.69 8.43
C LEU A 25 -9.48 -4.93 9.12
N THR A 26 -10.02 -6.08 8.72
CA THR A 26 -9.56 -7.38 9.21
C THR A 26 -8.43 -7.90 8.33
N ASP A 27 -7.49 -8.66 8.90
CA ASP A 27 -6.42 -9.34 8.13
C ASP A 27 -6.97 -10.15 6.95
N ASN A 28 -8.08 -10.86 7.14
CA ASN A 28 -8.76 -11.61 6.07
C ASN A 28 -9.23 -10.72 4.92
N GLU A 29 -9.90 -9.60 5.22
CA GLU A 29 -10.41 -8.69 4.18
C GLU A 29 -9.27 -8.07 3.39
N ILE A 30 -8.21 -7.67 4.09
CA ILE A 30 -6.99 -7.19 3.44
C ILE A 30 -6.44 -8.31 2.58
N GLU A 31 -6.21 -9.52 3.12
CA GLU A 31 -5.65 -10.68 2.41
C GLU A 31 -6.42 -11.06 1.14
N GLU A 32 -7.76 -10.98 1.14
CA GLU A 32 -8.61 -11.23 -0.03
C GLU A 32 -8.28 -10.31 -1.21
N THR A 33 -7.74 -9.12 -0.96
CA THR A 33 -7.30 -8.22 -2.03
C THR A 33 -6.01 -8.67 -2.71
N LYS A 34 -5.25 -9.60 -2.11
CA LYS A 34 -3.98 -10.14 -2.64
C LYS A 34 -2.96 -9.08 -3.09
N GLY A 35 -2.97 -7.90 -2.47
CA GLY A 35 -2.07 -6.81 -2.85
C GLY A 35 -2.53 -5.98 -4.02
N ASP A 36 -3.79 -6.11 -4.42
CA ASP A 36 -4.37 -5.29 -5.46
C ASP A 36 -4.80 -3.93 -4.88
N MET A 37 -4.15 -2.87 -5.37
CA MET A 37 -4.40 -1.50 -4.90
C MET A 37 -5.84 -1.05 -5.16
N THR A 38 -6.45 -1.50 -6.27
CA THR A 38 -7.83 -1.15 -6.61
C THR A 38 -8.81 -1.81 -5.66
N ARG A 39 -8.59 -3.08 -5.33
CA ARG A 39 -9.38 -3.83 -4.34
C ARG A 39 -9.24 -3.23 -2.95
N LEU A 40 -8.02 -2.87 -2.54
CA LEU A 40 -7.76 -2.19 -1.27
C LEU A 40 -8.49 -0.86 -1.19
N ALA A 41 -8.41 -0.03 -2.23
CA ALA A 41 -9.12 1.24 -2.27
C ALA A 41 -10.65 1.01 -2.13
N GLY A 42 -11.20 0.01 -2.81
CA GLY A 42 -12.61 -0.37 -2.69
C GLY A 42 -13.03 -0.83 -1.28
N LEU A 43 -12.14 -1.50 -0.54
CA LEU A 43 -12.39 -1.86 0.86
C LEU A 43 -12.44 -0.62 1.76
N LEU A 44 -11.48 0.30 1.60
CA LEU A 44 -11.47 1.56 2.35
C LEU A 44 -12.71 2.41 2.05
N GLN A 45 -13.15 2.47 0.79
CA GLN A 45 -14.41 3.12 0.42
C GLN A 45 -15.61 2.50 1.15
N LYS A 46 -15.73 1.16 1.17
CA LYS A 46 -16.87 0.48 1.80
C LYS A 46 -16.89 0.58 3.32
N LYS A 47 -15.72 0.57 3.97
CA LYS A 47 -15.60 0.50 5.44
C LYS A 47 -15.56 1.88 6.08
N PHE A 48 -14.84 2.82 5.47
CA PHE A 48 -14.64 4.16 6.02
C PHE A 48 -15.44 5.23 5.27
N GLY A 49 -16.02 4.92 4.12
CA GLY A 49 -16.70 5.91 3.28
C GLY A 49 -15.73 6.87 2.57
N TYR A 50 -14.44 6.55 2.50
CA TYR A 50 -13.46 7.40 1.83
C TYR A 50 -13.76 7.53 0.34
N GLN A 51 -13.33 8.65 -0.26
CA GLN A 51 -13.34 8.78 -1.71
C GLN A 51 -12.24 7.94 -2.34
N GLN A 52 -12.38 7.60 -3.63
CA GLN A 52 -11.39 6.77 -4.34
C GLN A 52 -9.97 7.36 -4.25
N GLU A 53 -9.88 8.68 -4.36
CA GLU A 53 -8.62 9.40 -4.31
C GLU A 53 -8.01 9.42 -2.91
N GLU A 54 -8.83 9.65 -1.88
CA GLU A 54 -8.40 9.55 -0.47
C GLU A 54 -7.90 8.15 -0.14
N ALA A 55 -8.68 7.12 -0.45
CA ALA A 55 -8.29 5.73 -0.20
C ALA A 55 -6.96 5.38 -0.88
N ARG A 56 -6.78 5.82 -2.14
CA ARG A 56 -5.52 5.66 -2.88
C ARG A 56 -4.37 6.42 -2.22
N ARG A 57 -4.58 7.66 -1.78
CA ARG A 57 -3.56 8.44 -1.06
C ARG A 57 -3.12 7.78 0.24
N HIS A 58 -4.06 7.25 1.02
CA HIS A 58 -3.76 6.56 2.28
C HIS A 58 -2.93 5.29 2.06
N ILE A 59 -3.24 4.52 1.00
CA ILE A 59 -2.47 3.34 0.60
C ILE A 59 -1.09 3.75 0.06
N ASP A 60 -1.02 4.77 -0.80
CA ASP A 60 0.21 5.32 -1.36
C ASP A 60 1.16 5.82 -0.27
N ASP A 61 0.67 6.64 0.65
CA ASP A 61 1.42 7.13 1.81
C ASP A 61 1.97 5.99 2.67
N PHE A 62 1.16 4.94 2.86
CA PHE A 62 1.60 3.74 3.58
C PHE A 62 2.66 2.94 2.81
N MET A 63 2.60 2.90 1.48
CA MET A 63 3.51 2.12 0.64
C MET A 63 4.80 2.85 0.25
N ARG A 64 4.83 4.19 0.26
CA ARG A 64 6.05 4.99 0.02
C ARG A 64 7.27 4.52 0.80
N PRO A 65 7.24 4.30 2.13
CA PRO A 65 8.41 3.83 2.87
C PRO A 65 8.84 2.39 2.51
N PHE A 66 7.98 1.62 1.83
CA PHE A 66 8.33 0.31 1.27
C PHE A 66 8.99 0.42 -0.11
N GLU A 67 8.67 1.47 -0.89
CA GLU A 67 9.30 1.77 -2.18
C GLU A 67 10.64 2.51 -2.04
N ASP A 68 10.74 3.45 -1.11
CA ASP A 68 11.92 4.30 -0.90
C ASP A 68 13.19 3.48 -0.62
N ARG A 69 13.03 2.36 0.11
CA ARG A 69 14.11 1.41 0.38
C ARG A 69 14.65 0.68 -0.86
N LEU A 70 13.95 0.76 -1.99
CA LEU A 70 14.35 0.16 -3.28
C LEU A 70 14.75 1.24 -4.30
N ALA A 71 14.26 2.47 -4.15
CA ALA A 71 14.61 3.62 -5.00
C ALA A 71 15.93 4.30 -4.59
N GLY A 72 16.48 3.97 -3.42
CA GLY A 72 17.73 4.54 -2.90
C GLY A 72 19.01 4.21 -3.68
N GLU A 73 18.93 3.51 -4.82
CA GLU A 73 20.09 3.22 -5.68
C GLU A 73 20.12 4.06 -6.98
N ASP A 74 19.08 4.85 -7.29
CA ASP A 74 19.00 5.64 -8.53
C ASP A 74 19.33 7.15 -8.37
N ASP A 75 19.57 7.66 -7.15
CA ASP A 75 19.97 9.08 -6.90
C ASP A 75 21.48 9.27 -6.65
N VAL A 76 22.34 8.40 -7.19
CA VAL A 76 23.82 8.62 -7.21
C VAL A 76 24.35 8.92 -8.62
N THR A 77 23.53 8.80 -9.67
CA THR A 77 23.99 8.94 -11.08
C THR A 77 23.87 10.36 -11.65
N ARG A 78 23.76 11.40 -10.82
CA ARG A 78 23.84 12.82 -11.26
C ARG A 78 24.79 13.68 -10.44
N ARG A 79 25.92 13.12 -10.03
CA ARG A 79 27.08 13.94 -9.62
C ARG A 79 28.40 13.29 -10.04
N ASN A 80 28.69 13.32 -11.34
CA ASN A 80 30.06 13.33 -11.87
C ASN A 80 30.10 14.07 -13.21
#